data_AF-A0A1F8PV51-F1
#
_entry.id   AF-A0A1F8PV51-F1
#
_cell.length_a   1.000
_cell.length_b   1.000
_cell.length_c   1.000
_cell.angle_alpha   90.00
_cell.angle_beta   90.00
_cell.angle_gamma   90.00
#
_symmetry.space_group_name_H-M   'P 1'
#
loop_
_entity.id
_entity.type
_entity.pdbx_description
1 polymer ?
#
loop_
_entity_poly.entity_id
_entity_poly.type
_entity_poly.pdbx_seq_one_letter_code
_entity_poly.pdbx_strand_id
1 'polypeptide(L)'
;MNIWLVMILGGLITFGIRYSFIYLLGRIEVPEPVQRALRFVPPAVLSAIIFPELLMHAGRFDLSFENERLLAGAVAVLVAWFTKNILLTILA
;
A
#
# COMPACT_ATOMS: atom_id res chain seq x y z
N MET A 1 -31.91 -3.37 -7.92
CA MET A 1 -31.01 -2.27 -7.48
C MET A 1 -30.33 -1.73 -8.72
N ASN A 2 -30.61 -0.49 -9.15
CA ASN A 2 -29.98 0.07 -10.34
C ASN A 2 -28.50 0.35 -10.07
N ILE A 3 -27.61 -0.10 -10.96
CA ILE A 3 -26.15 0.05 -10.86
C ILE A 3 -25.76 1.52 -10.61
N TRP A 4 -26.49 2.46 -11.24
CA TRP A 4 -26.37 3.90 -11.03
C TRP A 4 -26.50 4.33 -9.57
N LEU A 5 -27.45 3.77 -8.83
CA LEU A 5 -27.69 4.08 -7.43
C LEU A 5 -26.50 3.61 -6.57
N VAL A 6 -25.97 2.41 -6.86
CA VAL A 6 -24.80 1.86 -6.16
C VAL A 6 -23.54 2.71 -6.42
N MET A 7 -23.33 3.13 -7.67
CA MET A 7 -22.19 3.98 -8.03
C MET A 7 -22.23 5.34 -7.33
N ILE A 8 -23.39 6.00 -7.34
CA ILE A 8 -23.56 7.30 -6.69
C ILE A 8 -23.39 7.17 -5.18
N LEU A 9 -24.03 6.17 -4.56
CA LEU A 9 -23.94 5.96 -3.12
C LEU A 9 -22.51 5.61 -2.69
N GLY A 10 -21.85 4.70 -3.42
CA GLY A 10 -20.46 4.32 -3.15
C GLY A 10 -19.48 5.48 -3.34
N GLY A 11 -19.69 6.32 -4.36
CA GLY A 11 -18.95 7.54 -4.58
C GLY A 11 -19.10 8.54 -3.42
N LEU A 12 -20.34 8.80 -2.99
CA LEU A 12 -20.65 9.67 -1.86
C LEU A 12 -20.03 9.16 -0.55
N ILE A 13 -20.12 7.86 -0.27
CA ILE A 13 -19.53 7.26 0.92
C ILE A 13 -18.00 7.41 0.90
N THR A 14 -17.36 7.04 -0.21
CA THR A 14 -15.89 7.14 -0.35
C THR A 14 -15.41 8.58 -0.22
N PHE A 15 -16.13 9.51 -0.87
CA PHE A 15 -15.85 10.93 -0.78
C PHE A 15 -16.05 11.44 0.65
N GLY A 16 -17.16 11.09 1.30
CA GLY A 16 -17.46 11.49 2.67
C GLY A 16 -16.41 11.01 3.67
N ILE A 17 -15.94 9.77 3.54
CA ILE A 17 -14.86 9.23 4.37
C ILE A 17 -13.57 10.02 4.16
N ARG A 18 -13.17 10.30 2.91
CA ARG A 18 -11.94 11.07 2.65
C ARG A 18 -12.05 12.51 3.12
N TYR A 19 -13.20 13.14 2.88
CA TYR A 19 -13.45 14.53 3.23
C TYR A 19 -13.54 14.71 4.74
N SER A 20 -14.10 13.74 5.48
CA SER A 20 -14.18 13.83 6.94
C SER A 20 -12.80 13.98 7.56
N PHE A 21 -11.81 13.19 7.13
CA PHE A 21 -10.43 13.32 7.61
C PHE A 21 -9.83 14.69 7.29
N ILE A 22 -9.97 15.20 6.07
CA ILE A 22 -9.42 16.50 5.66
C ILE A 22 -10.06 17.63 6.47
N TYR A 23 -11.38 17.60 6.63
CA TYR A 23 -12.12 18.61 7.38
C TYR A 23 -11.79 18.56 8.88
N LEU A 24 -11.64 17.36 9.46
CA LEU A 24 -11.26 17.19 10.86
C LEU A 24 -9.82 17.66 11.12
N LEU A 25 -8.89 17.37 10.21
CA LEU A 25 -7.48 17.74 10.32
C LEU A 25 -7.27 19.27 10.31
N GLY A 26 -8.18 20.01 9.66
CA GLY A 26 -8.16 21.48 9.65
C GLY A 26 -8.79 22.14 10.88
N ARG A 27 -9.52 21.40 11.71
CA ARG A 27 -10.21 21.93 12.91
C ARG A 27 -9.65 21.44 14.24
N ILE A 28 -8.89 20.35 14.23
CA ILE A 28 -8.28 19.75 15.43
C ILE A 28 -6.77 19.87 15.30
N GLU A 29 -6.12 20.44 16.31
CA GLU A 29 -4.66 20.36 16.43
C GLU A 29 -4.28 18.89 16.66
N VAL A 30 -3.88 18.22 15.58
CA VAL A 30 -3.49 16.81 15.66
C VAL A 30 -2.19 16.69 16.42
N PRO A 31 -2.11 15.84 17.46
CA PRO A 31 -0.88 15.64 18.21
C PRO A 31 0.28 15.24 17.28
N GLU A 32 1.45 15.83 17.50
CA GLU A 32 2.71 15.52 16.81
C GLU A 32 2.95 14.01 16.52
N PRO A 33 2.76 13.07 17.49
CA PRO A 33 2.96 11.65 17.21
C PRO A 33 1.99 11.09 16.15
N VAL A 34 0.75 11.58 16.10
CA VAL A 34 -0.25 11.14 15.12
C VAL A 34 0.09 11.68 13.74
N GLN A 35 0.48 12.96 13.63
CA GLN A 35 0.93 13.52 12.34
C GLN A 35 2.15 12.77 11.80
N ARG A 36 3.10 12.44 12.67
CA ARG A 36 4.27 11.64 12.29
C ARG A 36 3.87 10.24 11.80
N ALA A 37 2.94 9.57 12.49
CA ALA A 37 2.44 8.26 12.08
C ALA A 37 1.72 8.30 10.72
N LEU A 38 0.93 9.34 10.45
CA LEU A 38 0.21 9.51 9.17
C LEU A 38 1.15 9.57 7.96
N ARG A 39 2.36 10.12 8.12
CA ARG A 39 3.38 10.15 7.04
C ARG A 39 3.89 8.76 6.67
N PHE A 40 3.82 7.79 7.58
CA PHE A 40 4.22 6.40 7.33
C PHE A 40 3.10 5.52 6.78
N VAL A 41 1.87 6.02 6.68
CA VAL A 41 0.73 5.25 6.16
C VAL A 41 0.99 4.78 4.72
N PRO A 42 1.39 5.63 3.75
CA PRO A 42 1.62 5.17 2.38
C PRO A 42 2.67 4.04 2.27
N PRO A 43 3.90 4.17 2.81
CA PRO A 43 4.88 3.09 2.72
C PRO A 43 4.48 1.84 3.52
N ALA A 44 3.78 2.00 4.66
CA ALA A 44 3.31 0.86 5.45
C ALA A 44 2.23 0.05 4.69
N VAL A 45 1.28 0.74 4.05
CA VAL A 45 0.23 0.09 3.25
C VAL A 45 0.83 -0.65 2.05
N LEU A 46 1.76 -0.02 1.33
CA LEU A 46 2.45 -0.68 0.21
C LEU A 46 3.21 -1.93 0.68
N SER A 47 3.94 -1.82 1.79
CA SER A 47 4.66 -2.95 2.39
C SER A 47 3.71 -4.06 2.81
N ALA A 48 2.56 -3.72 3.40
CA ALA A 48 1.55 -4.68 3.84
C ALA A 48 0.86 -5.43 2.69
N ILE A 49 0.83 -4.86 1.49
CA ILE A 49 0.29 -5.51 0.28
C ILE A 49 1.37 -6.38 -0.37
N ILE A 50 2.59 -5.84 -0.55
CA ILE A 50 3.67 -6.51 -1.28
C ILE A 50 4.23 -7.71 -0.49
N PHE A 51 4.38 -7.58 0.83
CA PHE A 51 4.96 -8.61 1.68
C PHE A 51 4.22 -9.97 1.61
N PRO A 52 2.89 -10.06 1.82
CA PRO A 52 2.19 -11.33 1.67
C PRO A 52 2.18 -11.81 0.23
N GLU A 53 2.18 -10.92 -0.75
CA GLU A 53 2.22 -11.31 -2.16
C GLU A 53 3.54 -12.03 -2.54
N LEU A 54 4.64 -11.66 -1.91
CA LEU A 54 5.94 -12.32 -2.09
C LEU A 54 6.05 -13.65 -1.32
N LEU A 55 5.51 -13.71 -0.10
CA LEU A 55 5.72 -14.81 0.84
C LEU A 55 4.62 -15.89 0.81
N MET A 56 3.42 -15.55 0.34
CA MET A 56 2.31 -16.48 0.27
C MET A 56 2.12 -16.97 -1.17
N HIS A 57 2.41 -18.25 -1.39
CA HIS A 57 2.06 -18.94 -2.62
C HIS A 57 0.86 -19.86 -2.36
N ALA A 58 -0.23 -19.67 -3.11
CA ALA A 58 -1.46 -20.46 -2.98
C ALA A 58 -2.02 -20.61 -1.54
N GLY A 59 -1.87 -19.56 -0.71
CA GLY A 59 -2.37 -19.56 0.67
C GLY A 59 -1.48 -20.29 1.69
N ARG A 60 -0.27 -20.71 1.29
CA ARG A 60 0.75 -21.26 2.19
C ARG A 60 1.96 -20.34 2.23
N PHE A 61 2.59 -20.23 3.40
CA PHE A 61 3.88 -19.58 3.53
C PHE A 61 4.93 -20.43 2.82
N ASP A 62 5.50 -19.88 1.75
CA ASP A 62 6.51 -20.56 0.95
C ASP A 62 7.79 -19.73 0.93
N LEU A 63 8.69 -20.11 1.83
CA LEU A 63 10.05 -19.59 1.94
C LEU A 63 11.06 -20.45 1.16
N SER A 64 10.59 -21.38 0.33
CA SER A 64 11.46 -22.20 -0.50
C SER A 64 12.18 -21.32 -1.54
N PHE A 65 13.40 -21.72 -1.88
CA PHE A 65 14.13 -21.16 -3.02
C PHE A 65 13.45 -21.47 -4.37
N GLU A 66 12.43 -22.34 -4.37
CA GLU A 66 11.57 -22.57 -5.53
C GLU A 66 10.55 -21.45 -5.75
N ASN A 67 10.29 -20.58 -4.78
CA ASN A 67 9.37 -19.48 -4.96
C ASN A 67 10.02 -18.37 -5.80
N GLU A 68 9.74 -18.36 -7.11
CA GLU A 68 10.31 -17.40 -8.03
C GLU A 68 9.90 -15.96 -7.70
N ARG A 69 8.72 -15.76 -7.08
CA ARG A 69 8.26 -14.43 -6.66
C ARG A 69 9.14 -13.88 -5.54
N LEU A 70 9.52 -14.72 -4.58
CA LEU A 70 10.40 -14.33 -3.49
C LEU A 70 11.80 -13.97 -3.99
N LEU A 71 12.34 -14.78 -4.91
CA LEU A 71 13.64 -14.51 -5.54
C LEU A 71 13.62 -13.21 -6.37
N ALA A 72 12.61 -13.02 -7.22
CA ALA A 72 12.44 -11.80 -8.00
C ALA A 72 12.29 -10.57 -7.09
N GLY A 73 11.50 -10.68 -6.02
CA GLY A 73 11.35 -9.62 -5.03
C GLY A 73 12.66 -9.28 -4.32
N ALA A 74 13.47 -10.28 -3.98
CA ALA A 74 14.80 -10.06 -3.38
C ALA A 74 15.75 -9.34 -4.35
N VAL A 75 15.78 -9.75 -5.62
CA VAL A 75 16.57 -9.08 -6.67
C VAL A 75 16.11 -7.63 -6.85
N ALA A 76 14.80 -7.39 -6.93
CA ALA A 76 14.24 -6.06 -7.04
C ALA A 76 14.61 -5.17 -5.84
N VAL A 77 14.57 -5.70 -4.61
CA VAL A 77 15.01 -4.98 -3.40
C VAL A 77 16.49 -4.63 -3.46
N LEU A 78 17.35 -5.56 -3.87
CA LEU A 78 18.77 -5.31 -4.02
C LEU A 78 19.03 -4.22 -5.07
N VAL A 79 18.42 -4.32 -6.25
CA VAL A 79 18.58 -3.33 -7.33
C VAL A 79 18.04 -1.96 -6.91
N ALA A 80 16.90 -1.91 -6.22
CA ALA A 80 16.35 -0.68 -5.66
C ALA A 80 17.31 -0.04 -4.65
N TRP A 81 17.93 -0.84 -3.78
CA TRP A 81 18.85 -0.37 -2.76
C TRP A 81 20.13 0.24 -3.36
N PHE A 82 20.73 -0.43 -4.34
CA PHE A 82 21.97 0.01 -4.97
C PHE A 82 21.76 1.16 -5.96
N THR A 83 20.71 1.08 -6.77
CA THR A 83 20.52 1.97 -7.91
C THR A 83 19.70 3.21 -7.56
N LYS A 84 18.80 3.10 -6.57
CA LYS A 84 17.80 4.13 -6.23
C LYS A 84 17.01 4.61 -7.45
N ASN A 85 16.88 3.77 -8.47
CA ASN A 85 16.23 4.07 -9.74
C ASN A 85 15.07 3.09 -9.98
N ILE A 86 13.86 3.63 -10.06
CA ILE A 86 12.62 2.88 -10.24
C ILE A 86 12.63 2.05 -11.53
N LEU A 87 13.17 2.60 -12.63
CA LEU A 87 13.16 1.91 -13.93
C LEU A 87 14.02 0.65 -13.89
N LEU A 88 15.17 0.72 -13.22
CA LEU A 88 16.07 -0.42 -13.07
C LEU A 88 15.49 -1.47 -12.10
N THR A 89 14.76 -1.05 -11.07
CA THR A 89 14.02 -1.97 -10.19
C THR A 89 12.89 -2.72 -10.90
N ILE A 90 12.19 -2.09 -11.84
CA ILE A 90 11.11 -2.73 -12.60
C ILE A 90 11.65 -3.73 -13.64
N LEU A 91 12.84 -3.47 -14.17
CA LEU A 91 13.46 -4.30 -15.20
C LEU A 91 14.17 -5.54 -14.62
N ALA A 92 14.59 -5.47 -13.37
CA ALA A 92 15.25 -6.54 -12.64
C ALA A 92 14.27 -7.63 -12.17
#